data_AF-A0A1G5X2J0-F1
#
_entry.id   AF-A0A1G5X2J0-F1
#
_cell.length_a   1.000
_cell.length_b   1.000
_cell.length_c   1.000
_cell.angle_alpha   90.00
_cell.angle_beta   90.00
_cell.angle_gamma   90.00
#
_symmetry.space_group_name_H-M   'P 1'
#
loop_
_entity.id
_entity.type
_entity.pdbx_description
1 polymer ?
#
loop_
_entity_poly.entity_id
_entity_poly.type
_entity_poly.pdbx_seq_one_letter_code
_entity_poly.pdbx_strand_id
1 'polypeptide(L)'
;MISNDICPIGNTLDLFNRKWIFCIMSNIFRGMTHFNEFKDANPTISNHVLAQTLKYMEEQELITKTVVDEHHNKTEYALTPKGLRANRILYEITEYYFDELNYSNSDDVEIEELLGEYRKIYNIR
;
A
#
# COMPACT_ATOMS: atom_id res chain seq x y z
N MET A 1 -6.80 -18.59 32.60
CA MET A 1 -7.02 -17.15 32.31
C MET A 1 -5.89 -16.70 31.41
N ILE A 2 -6.16 -16.50 30.13
CA ILE A 2 -5.17 -15.94 29.20
C ILE A 2 -5.21 -14.42 29.42
N SER A 3 -4.07 -13.80 29.67
CA SER A 3 -3.95 -12.35 29.89
C SER A 3 -4.38 -11.55 28.67
N ASN A 4 -4.99 -10.39 28.92
CA ASN A 4 -5.77 -9.59 27.99
C ASN A 4 -4.96 -8.58 27.13
N ASP A 5 -3.74 -8.88 26.66
CA ASP A 5 -2.87 -7.82 26.10
C ASP A 5 -2.23 -8.08 24.73
N ILE A 6 -2.72 -9.05 23.94
CA ILE A 6 -2.35 -9.13 22.51
C ILE A 6 -3.63 -9.31 21.69
N CYS A 7 -4.04 -8.26 20.98
CA CYS A 7 -5.05 -8.31 19.93
C CYS A 7 -4.33 -8.22 18.57
N PRO A 8 -4.02 -9.33 17.89
CA PRO A 8 -3.26 -9.31 16.64
C PRO A 8 -3.93 -8.45 15.57
N ILE A 9 -5.26 -8.49 15.51
CA ILE A 9 -6.05 -7.66 14.60
C ILE A 9 -5.91 -6.19 14.97
N GLY A 10 -6.11 -5.82 16.24
CA GLY A 10 -5.98 -4.45 16.73
C GLY A 10 -4.59 -3.86 16.44
N ASN A 11 -3.54 -4.60 16.79
CA ASN A 11 -2.15 -4.19 16.53
C ASN A 11 -1.86 -4.02 15.03
N THR A 12 -2.46 -4.86 14.18
CA THR A 12 -2.34 -4.76 12.72
C THR A 12 -3.10 -3.54 12.20
N LEU A 13 -4.29 -3.26 12.72
CA LEU A 13 -5.06 -2.07 12.38
C LEU A 13 -4.35 -0.80 12.85
N ASP A 14 -3.67 -0.82 13.99
CA ASP A 14 -2.86 0.29 14.48
C ASP A 14 -1.69 0.59 13.55
N LEU A 15 -1.06 -0.45 12.98
CA LEU A 15 -0.03 -0.29 11.94
C LEU A 15 -0.58 0.35 10.66
N PHE A 16 -1.83 0.06 10.29
CA PHE A 16 -2.47 0.56 9.07
C PHE A 16 -3.46 1.70 9.31
N ASN A 17 -3.45 2.33 10.49
CA ASN A 17 -4.48 3.28 10.91
C ASN A 17 -4.44 4.62 10.15
N ARG A 18 -3.38 4.90 9.39
CA ARG A 18 -3.32 6.07 8.52
C ARG A 18 -4.05 5.78 7.22
N LYS A 19 -5.08 6.59 6.95
CA LYS A 19 -5.96 6.52 5.77
C LYS A 19 -5.26 6.17 4.45
N TRP A 20 -4.05 6.69 4.23
CA TRP A 20 -3.36 6.61 2.94
C TRP A 20 -2.37 5.46 2.79
N ILE A 21 -2.11 4.66 3.83
CA ILE A 21 -1.10 3.60 3.75
C ILE A 21 -1.43 2.60 2.65
N PHE A 22 -2.66 2.07 2.63
CA PHE A 22 -3.05 1.08 1.62
C PHE A 22 -3.03 1.66 0.19
N CYS A 23 -3.43 2.92 0.00
CA CYS A 23 -3.36 3.59 -1.30
C CYS A 23 -1.90 3.73 -1.79
N ILE A 24 -1.00 4.21 -0.93
CA ILE A 24 0.42 4.38 -1.28
C ILE A 24 1.09 3.02 -1.51
N MET A 25 0.80 2.01 -0.69
CA MET A 25 1.32 0.66 -0.91
C MET A 25 0.86 0.09 -2.25
N SER A 26 -0.44 0.22 -2.58
CA SER A 26 -0.98 -0.16 -3.88
C SER A 26 -0.26 0.56 -5.03
N ASN A 27 0.04 1.86 -4.89
CA ASN A 27 0.81 2.61 -5.88
C ASN A 27 2.22 2.05 -6.08
N ILE A 28 2.93 1.71 -4.98
CA ILE A 28 4.27 1.12 -5.07
C ILE A 28 4.22 -0.26 -5.73
N PHE A 29 3.21 -1.08 -5.43
CA PHE A 29 3.01 -2.37 -6.10
C PHE A 29 2.82 -2.21 -7.62
N ARG A 30 2.22 -1.09 -8.06
CA ARG A 30 2.05 -0.72 -9.46
C ARG A 30 3.28 -0.06 -10.09
N GLY A 31 4.40 -0.04 -9.37
CA GLY A 31 5.70 0.43 -9.87
C GLY A 31 6.00 1.91 -9.66
N MET A 32 5.14 2.65 -8.94
CA MET A 32 5.42 4.05 -8.61
C MET A 32 6.50 4.11 -7.51
N THR A 33 7.52 4.93 -7.71
CA THR A 33 8.67 5.02 -6.80
C THR A 33 8.94 6.44 -6.32
N HIS A 34 8.31 7.46 -6.87
CA HIS A 34 8.57 8.87 -6.55
C HIS A 34 7.39 9.55 -5.86
N PHE A 35 7.71 10.55 -5.04
CA PHE A 35 6.72 11.34 -4.29
C PHE A 35 5.60 11.91 -5.19
N ASN A 36 5.98 12.48 -6.34
CA ASN A 36 5.01 13.11 -7.24
C ASN A 36 4.07 12.09 -7.88
N GLU A 37 4.55 10.87 -8.19
CA GLU A 37 3.69 9.80 -8.71
C GLU A 37 2.59 9.44 -7.70
N PHE A 38 2.94 9.32 -6.41
CA PHE A 38 1.95 9.10 -5.35
C PHE A 38 0.99 10.29 -5.20
N LYS A 39 1.49 11.51 -5.37
CA LYS A 39 0.66 12.72 -5.27
C LYS A 39 -0.35 12.83 -6.41
N ASP A 40 0.07 12.49 -7.61
CA ASP A 40 -0.74 12.50 -8.83
C ASP A 40 -1.78 11.39 -8.81
N ALA A 41 -1.42 10.20 -8.31
CA ALA A 41 -2.35 9.09 -8.10
C ALA A 41 -3.39 9.36 -6.99
N ASN A 42 -3.10 10.28 -6.06
CA ASN A 42 -3.97 10.60 -4.92
C ASN A 42 -4.19 12.12 -4.81
N PRO A 43 -4.94 12.75 -5.74
CA PRO A 43 -5.01 14.22 -5.84
C PRO A 43 -5.54 14.92 -4.58
N THR A 44 -6.31 14.22 -3.74
CA THR A 44 -6.88 14.74 -2.49
C THR A 44 -5.95 14.64 -1.28
N ILE A 45 -4.83 13.92 -1.36
CA ILE A 45 -3.81 13.91 -0.29
C ILE A 45 -3.04 15.24 -0.29
N SER A 46 -2.82 15.87 0.85
CA SER A 46 -1.93 17.04 0.90
C SER A 46 -0.46 16.60 0.90
N ASN A 47 0.44 17.46 0.44
CA ASN A 47 1.88 17.17 0.45
C ASN A 47 2.39 16.85 1.87
N HIS A 48 1.88 17.58 2.87
CA HIS A 48 2.22 17.34 4.27
C HIS A 48 1.77 15.95 4.74
N VAL A 49 0.54 15.54 4.43
CA VAL A 49 0.00 14.22 4.81
C VAL A 49 0.73 13.10 4.07
N LEU A 50 1.05 13.27 2.79
CA LEU A 50 1.82 12.30 2.03
C LEU A 50 3.22 12.11 2.62
N ALA A 51 3.93 13.20 2.89
CA ALA A 51 5.26 13.16 3.51
C ALA A 51 5.24 12.47 4.89
N GLN A 52 4.25 12.79 5.74
CA GLN A 52 4.09 12.14 7.03
C GLN A 52 3.76 10.64 6.90
N THR A 53 2.97 10.27 5.89
CA THR A 53 2.60 8.86 5.68
C THR A 53 3.80 8.05 5.19
N LEU A 54 4.57 8.56 4.21
CA LEU A 54 5.80 7.92 3.75
C LEU A 54 6.83 7.77 4.88
N LYS A 55 7.03 8.84 5.67
CA LYS A 55 7.90 8.79 6.84
C LYS A 55 7.45 7.72 7.84
N TYR A 56 6.16 7.65 8.13
CA TYR A 56 5.63 6.63 9.02
C TYR A 56 5.81 5.21 8.45
N MET A 57 5.55 5.01 7.16
CA MET A 57 5.75 3.71 6.51
C MET A 57 7.23 3.28 6.56
N GLU A 58 8.17 4.22 6.42
CA GLU A 58 9.60 3.98 6.60
C GLU A 58 9.93 3.61 8.06
N GLU A 59 9.44 4.38 9.04
CA GLU A 59 9.60 4.12 10.48
C GLU A 59 9.02 2.75 10.90
N GLN A 60 7.96 2.29 10.23
CA GLN A 60 7.35 0.98 10.45
C GLN A 60 7.97 -0.13 9.59
N GLU A 61 9.07 0.14 8.88
CA GLU A 61 9.77 -0.81 8.01
C GLU A 61 8.87 -1.43 6.93
N LEU A 62 7.85 -0.69 6.46
CA LEU A 62 7.01 -1.11 5.33
C LEU A 62 7.67 -0.75 4.00
N ILE A 63 8.42 0.34 3.97
CA ILE A 63 9.14 0.82 2.78
C ILE A 63 10.58 1.20 3.12
N THR A 64 11.45 1.21 2.11
CA THR A 64 12.75 1.87 2.12
C THR A 64 12.70 3.17 1.34
N LYS A 65 13.50 4.15 1.76
CA LYS A 65 13.74 5.40 1.05
C LYS A 65 15.20 5.45 0.62
N THR A 66 15.46 5.60 -0.67
CA THR A 66 16.83 5.68 -1.22
C THR A 66 17.02 6.99 -1.96
N VAL A 67 18.15 7.65 -1.70
CA VAL A 67 18.56 8.85 -2.45
C VAL A 67 19.43 8.40 -3.62
N VAL A 68 18.99 8.67 -4.85
CA VAL A 68 19.52 8.02 -6.06
C VAL A 68 20.48 8.90 -6.85
N ASP A 69 20.53 10.21 -6.61
CA ASP A 69 21.49 11.10 -7.27
C ASP A 69 22.51 11.73 -6.31
N GLU A 70 23.69 12.03 -6.85
CA GLU A 70 24.82 12.65 -6.13
C GLU A 70 24.48 14.01 -5.51
N HIS A 71 23.42 14.67 -6.00
CA HIS A 71 22.95 15.98 -5.56
C HIS A 71 21.74 15.90 -4.61
N HIS A 72 21.36 14.70 -4.17
CA HIS A 72 20.20 14.42 -3.31
C HIS A 72 18.83 14.88 -3.82
N ASN A 73 18.67 15.10 -5.14
CA ASN A 73 17.44 15.66 -5.71
C ASN A 73 16.39 14.61 -6.08
N LYS A 74 16.76 13.33 -6.13
CA LYS A 74 15.84 12.22 -6.41
C LYS A 74 15.82 11.22 -5.27
N THR A 75 14.61 10.99 -4.77
CA THR A 75 14.31 9.96 -3.78
C THR A 75 13.41 8.92 -4.42
N GLU A 76 13.77 7.65 -4.25
CA GLU A 76 12.94 6.50 -4.59
C GLU A 76 12.43 5.78 -3.34
N TYR A 77 11.22 5.24 -3.44
CA TYR A 77 10.56 4.46 -2.40
C TYR A 77 10.28 3.05 -2.93
N ALA A 78 10.58 2.03 -2.12
CA ALA A 78 10.33 0.63 -2.46
C ALA A 78 9.77 -0.12 -1.24
N LEU A 79 8.96 -1.16 -1.48
CA LEU A 79 8.45 -2.01 -0.41
C LEU A 79 9.55 -2.89 0.18
N THR A 80 9.58 -3.01 1.50
CA THR A 80 10.41 -4.01 2.19
C THR A 80 9.76 -5.41 2.07
N PRO A 81 10.45 -6.50 2.47
CA PRO A 81 9.80 -7.80 2.62
C PRO A 81 8.57 -7.77 3.56
N LYS A 82 8.56 -6.90 4.58
CA LYS A 82 7.40 -6.70 5.46
C LYS A 82 6.25 -6.03 4.72
N GLY A 83 6.53 -4.97 3.94
CA GLY A 83 5.52 -4.28 3.12
C GLY A 83 4.94 -5.16 2.03
N LEU A 84 5.78 -5.95 1.35
CA LEU A 84 5.36 -6.89 0.31
C LEU A 84 4.33 -7.91 0.83
N ARG A 85 4.42 -8.36 2.09
CA ARG A 85 3.44 -9.30 2.67
C ARG A 85 2.03 -8.72 2.77
N ALA A 86 1.88 -7.39 2.86
CA ALA A 86 0.56 -6.77 2.92
C ALA A 86 -0.19 -6.83 1.58
N ASN A 87 0.46 -7.25 0.49
CA ASN A 87 -0.22 -7.50 -0.79
C ASN A 87 -1.45 -8.41 -0.64
N ARG A 88 -1.36 -9.42 0.24
CA ARG A 88 -2.48 -10.33 0.52
C ARG A 88 -3.68 -9.58 1.08
N ILE A 89 -3.44 -8.64 1.99
CA ILE A 89 -4.48 -7.83 2.60
C ILE A 89 -5.10 -6.90 1.55
N LEU A 90 -4.27 -6.26 0.71
CA LEU A 90 -4.73 -5.39 -0.36
C LEU A 90 -5.58 -6.15 -1.38
N TYR A 91 -5.18 -7.36 -1.76
CA TYR A 91 -5.96 -8.22 -2.66
C TYR A 91 -7.36 -8.47 -2.09
N GLU A 92 -7.44 -8.97 -0.86
CA GLU A 92 -8.73 -9.32 -0.22
C GLU A 92 -9.62 -8.09 -0.02
N ILE A 93 -9.05 -6.93 0.34
CA ILE A 93 -9.81 -5.66 0.42
C ILE A 93 -10.36 -5.26 -0.95
N THR A 94 -9.55 -5.43 -2.01
CA THR A 94 -9.92 -5.06 -3.38
C THR A 94 -10.99 -6.00 -3.93
N GLU A 95 -10.81 -7.30 -3.76
CA GLU A 95 -11.78 -8.34 -4.14
C GLU A 95 -13.12 -8.10 -3.43
N TYR A 96 -13.11 -7.92 -2.10
CA TYR A 96 -14.32 -7.62 -1.34
C TYR A 96 -15.02 -6.35 -1.82
N TYR A 97 -14.28 -5.30 -2.21
CA TYR A 97 -14.88 -4.09 -2.76
C TYR A 97 -15.68 -4.38 -4.03
N PHE A 98 -15.16 -5.21 -4.92
CA PHE A 98 -15.86 -5.56 -6.16
C PHE A 98 -17.01 -6.54 -5.93
N ASP A 99 -16.84 -7.52 -5.06
CA ASP A 99 -17.87 -8.52 -4.82
C ASP A 99 -19.07 -7.97 -4.04
N GLU A 100 -18.83 -7.09 -3.05
CA GLU A 100 -19.83 -6.72 -2.06
C GLU A 100 -20.21 -5.23 -2.06
N LEU A 101 -19.33 -4.34 -2.53
CA LEU A 101 -19.53 -2.88 -2.45
C LEU A 101 -19.76 -2.21 -3.80
N ASN A 102 -19.30 -2.80 -4.90
CA ASN A 102 -19.42 -2.25 -6.24
C ASN A 102 -20.19 -3.20 -7.17
N TYR A 103 -21.52 -3.01 -7.25
CA TYR A 103 -22.46 -3.84 -8.01
C TYR A 103 -22.27 -3.86 -9.55
N SER A 104 -21.17 -3.35 -10.11
CA SER A 104 -20.89 -3.46 -11.54
C SER A 104 -20.41 -4.87 -11.86
N ASN A 105 -21.04 -5.51 -12.87
CA ASN A 105 -20.77 -6.89 -13.29
C ASN A 105 -19.26 -7.18 -13.28
N SER A 106 -18.86 -8.25 -12.59
CA SER A 106 -17.48 -8.74 -12.42
C SER A 106 -16.74 -9.08 -13.74
N ASP A 107 -17.35 -8.81 -14.88
CA ASP A 107 -16.80 -9.00 -16.23
C ASP A 107 -16.09 -7.73 -16.76
N ASP A 108 -16.01 -6.66 -15.98
CA ASP A 108 -15.25 -5.46 -16.34
C ASP A 108 -13.75 -5.82 -16.42
N VAL A 109 -13.21 -5.82 -17.65
CA VAL A 109 -11.81 -6.16 -17.96
C VAL A 109 -10.80 -5.44 -17.06
N GLU A 110 -11.10 -4.22 -16.66
CA GLU A 110 -10.27 -3.40 -15.79
C GLU A 110 -10.13 -3.97 -14.36
N ILE A 111 -11.16 -4.66 -13.84
CA ILE A 111 -11.15 -5.34 -12.54
C ILE A 111 -10.24 -6.57 -12.59
N GLU A 112 -10.39 -7.40 -13.62
CA GLU A 112 -9.59 -8.60 -13.79
C GLU A 112 -8.11 -8.30 -14.03
N GLU A 113 -7.81 -7.21 -14.73
CA GLU A 113 -6.44 -6.70 -14.87
C GLU A 113 -5.88 -6.29 -13.50
N LEU A 114 -6.62 -5.51 -12.71
CA LEU A 114 -6.20 -5.07 -11.37
C LEU A 114 -5.98 -6.25 -10.41
N LEU A 115 -6.93 -7.18 -10.32
CA LEU A 115 -6.78 -8.39 -9.51
C LEU A 115 -5.63 -9.27 -10.04
N GLY A 116 -5.43 -9.30 -11.36
CA GLY A 116 -4.30 -9.95 -12.02
C GLY A 116 -2.94 -9.40 -11.59
N GLU A 117 -2.79 -8.08 -11.44
CA GLU A 117 -1.58 -7.44 -10.91
C GLU A 117 -1.27 -7.92 -9.49
N TYR A 118 -2.27 -7.87 -8.60
CA TYR A 118 -2.11 -8.33 -7.22
C TYR A 118 -1.82 -9.84 -7.13
N ARG A 119 -2.43 -10.67 -7.98
CA ARG A 119 -2.19 -12.14 -8.04
C ARG A 119 -0.77 -12.48 -8.51
N LYS A 120 -0.24 -11.78 -9.51
CA LYS A 120 1.15 -11.98 -9.98
C LYS A 120 2.15 -11.75 -8.84
N ILE A 121 1.90 -10.72 -8.04
CA ILE A 121 2.74 -10.35 -6.90
C ILE A 121 2.55 -11.33 -5.74
N TYR A 122 1.35 -11.87 -5.54
CA TYR A 122 1.04 -12.90 -4.55
C TYR A 122 1.84 -14.20 -4.76
N ASN A 123 2.15 -14.53 -6.01
CA ASN A 123 2.89 -15.74 -6.40
C ASN A 123 4.42 -15.58 -6.42
N ILE A 124 4.95 -14.42 -6.00
CA ILE A 124 6.39 -14.26 -5.76
C ILE A 124 6.70 -14.93 -4.41
N ARG A 125 6.97 -16.24 -4.48
CA ARG A 125 7.41 -17.10 -3.37
C ARG A 125 8.93 -17.16 -3.31
#